data_AF-A0A3A8WQN2-F1
#
_entry.id   AF-A0A3A8WQN2-F1
#
_cell.length_a   1.000
_cell.length_b   1.000
_cell.length_c   1.000
_cell.angle_alpha   90.00
_cell.angle_beta   90.00
_cell.angle_gamma   90.00
#
_symmetry.space_group_name_H-M   'P 1'
#
loop_
_entity.id
_entity.type
_entity.pdbx_description
1 polymer ?
#
loop_
_entity_poly.entity_id
_entity_poly.type
_entity_poly.pdbx_seq_one_letter_code
_entity_poly.pdbx_strand_id
1 'polypeptide(L)'
;MNDKFFKLPLEKQRRIINAAYKVFSENSCKKAPMSEIADGSGISKVLLSHYFTNKKELYMYLWTNAIEMTRKMVTEYRTLETDDFFEMLKRVYTQEV
;
A
#
# COMPACT_ATOMS: atom_id res chain seq x y z
N MET A 1 2.80 8.75 -12.33
CA MET A 1 2.32 9.19 -11.01
C MET A 1 2.89 10.57 -10.83
N ASN A 2 2.09 11.52 -10.37
CA ASN A 2 2.50 12.91 -10.28
C ASN A 2 3.30 13.18 -8.99
N ASP A 3 4.47 13.80 -9.08
CA ASP A 3 5.33 14.13 -7.93
C ASP A 3 4.62 15.01 -6.89
N LYS A 4 3.56 15.71 -7.28
CA LYS A 4 2.71 16.48 -6.37
C LYS A 4 2.06 15.61 -5.28
N PHE A 5 1.87 14.31 -5.52
CA PHE A 5 1.40 13.39 -4.49
C PHE A 5 2.37 13.34 -3.30
N PHE A 6 3.67 13.25 -3.56
CA PHE A 6 4.71 13.19 -2.52
C PHE A 6 4.93 14.51 -1.79
N LYS A 7 4.44 15.62 -2.35
CA LYS A 7 4.46 16.94 -1.71
C LYS A 7 3.28 17.15 -0.74
N LEU A 8 2.33 16.22 -0.68
CA LEU A 8 1.27 16.26 0.31
C LEU A 8 1.81 16.03 1.72
N PRO A 9 1.15 16.55 2.77
CA PRO A 9 1.43 16.12 4.14
C PRO A 9 1.35 14.59 4.26
N LEU A 10 2.27 13.99 5.01
CA LEU A 10 2.37 12.52 5.15
C LEU A 10 1.05 11.87 5.55
N GLU A 11 0.32 12.50 6.46
CA GLU A 11 -1.02 12.05 6.89
C GLU A 11 -2.02 11.97 5.73
N LYS A 12 -1.96 12.93 4.79
CA LYS A 12 -2.84 12.92 3.62
C LYS A 12 -2.43 11.84 2.61
N GLN A 13 -1.12 11.62 2.43
CA GLN A 13 -0.62 10.49 1.64
C GLN A 13 -1.10 9.17 2.23
N ARG A 14 -0.95 8.97 3.54
CA ARG A 14 -1.40 7.79 4.27
C ARG A 14 -2.89 7.53 4.11
N ARG A 15 -3.74 8.55 4.24
CA ARG A 15 -5.19 8.39 4.01
C ARG A 15 -5.53 7.90 2.60
N ILE A 16 -4.87 8.45 1.57
CA ILE A 16 -5.06 8.02 0.19
C ILE A 16 -4.61 6.57 0.00
N ILE A 17 -3.44 6.23 0.51
CA ILE A 17 -2.87 4.87 0.43
C ILE A 17 -3.75 3.86 1.14
N ASN A 18 -4.18 4.13 2.37
CA ASN A 18 -5.00 3.23 3.17
C ASN A 18 -6.39 3.02 2.56
N ALA A 19 -7.03 4.09 2.07
CA ALA A 19 -8.32 3.98 1.38
C ALA A 19 -8.18 3.13 0.09
N ALA A 20 -7.09 3.33 -0.66
CA ALA A 20 -6.85 2.58 -1.86
C ALA A 20 -6.57 1.10 -1.57
N TYR A 21 -5.75 0.78 -0.55
CA TYR A 21 -5.55 -0.61 -0.11
C TYR A 21 -6.86 -1.29 0.26
N LYS A 22 -7.71 -0.62 1.06
CA LYS A 22 -9.02 -1.17 1.44
C LYS A 22 -9.88 -1.52 0.22
N VAL A 23 -10.04 -0.57 -0.70
CA VAL A 23 -10.89 -0.77 -1.89
C VAL A 23 -10.32 -1.88 -2.77
N PHE A 24 -9.00 -1.95 -2.96
CA PHE A 24 -8.36 -3.01 -3.76
C PHE A 24 -8.31 -4.37 -3.05
N SER A 25 -8.37 -4.44 -1.71
CA SER A 25 -8.49 -5.72 -1.00
C SER A 25 -9.89 -6.33 -1.13
N GLU A 26 -10.91 -5.49 -1.28
CA GLU A 26 -12.31 -5.91 -1.38
C GLU A 26 -12.75 -6.13 -2.84
N ASN A 27 -11.98 -5.64 -3.81
CA ASN A 27 -12.34 -5.65 -5.23
C ASN A 27 -11.17 -6.06 -6.13
N SER A 28 -11.45 -6.83 -7.18
CA SER A 28 -10.47 -6.99 -8.27
C SER A 28 -10.05 -5.63 -8.84
N CYS A 29 -8.79 -5.48 -9.23
CA CYS A 29 -8.26 -4.22 -9.76
C CYS A 29 -9.14 -3.63 -10.89
N LYS A 30 -9.75 -4.48 -11.75
CA LYS A 30 -10.65 -4.00 -12.81
C LYS A 30 -11.91 -3.33 -12.25
N LYS A 31 -12.53 -3.93 -11.22
CA LYS A 31 -13.80 -3.49 -10.63
C LYS A 31 -13.66 -2.41 -9.56
N ALA A 32 -12.49 -2.27 -8.93
CA ALA A 32 -12.23 -1.30 -7.85
C ALA A 32 -12.60 0.15 -8.27
N PRO A 33 -13.59 0.79 -7.63
CA PRO A 33 -14.05 2.12 -8.03
C PRO A 33 -13.15 3.24 -7.48
N MET A 34 -12.58 4.06 -8.38
CA MET A 34 -11.75 5.22 -8.00
C MET A 34 -12.52 6.27 -7.18
N SER A 35 -13.85 6.33 -7.31
CA SER A 35 -14.69 7.20 -6.49
C SER A 35 -14.66 6.81 -5.01
N GLU A 36 -14.82 5.52 -4.70
CA GLU A 36 -14.80 5.06 -3.29
C GLU A 36 -13.43 5.28 -2.63
N ILE A 37 -12.34 5.18 -3.40
CA ILE A 37 -11.00 5.53 -2.92
C ILE A 37 -10.94 7.02 -2.55
N ALA A 38 -11.47 7.88 -3.41
CA ALA A 38 -11.48 9.33 -3.18
C ALA A 38 -12.32 9.67 -1.94
N ASP A 39 -13.52 9.09 -1.84
CA ASP A 39 -14.43 9.28 -0.71
C ASP A 39 -13.80 8.81 0.60
N GLY A 40 -13.23 7.60 0.62
CA GLY A 40 -12.55 7.03 1.79
C GLY A 40 -11.27 7.75 2.20
N SER A 41 -10.66 8.54 1.31
CA SER A 41 -9.45 9.33 1.61
C SER A 41 -9.74 10.81 1.91
N GLY A 42 -11.00 11.24 1.78
CA GLY A 42 -11.43 12.62 2.02
C GLY A 42 -10.92 13.61 0.97
N ILE A 43 -10.76 13.18 -0.28
CA ILE A 43 -10.41 14.05 -1.41
C ILE A 43 -11.40 13.88 -2.56
N SER A 44 -11.44 14.83 -3.49
CA SER A 44 -12.27 14.67 -4.68
C SER A 44 -11.66 13.66 -5.66
N LYS A 45 -12.51 12.96 -6.42
CA LYS A 45 -12.08 12.06 -7.51
C LYS A 45 -11.19 12.78 -8.53
N VAL A 46 -11.49 14.04 -8.83
CA VAL A 46 -10.67 14.88 -9.73
C VAL A 46 -9.26 15.05 -9.17
N LEU A 47 -9.13 15.34 -7.87
CA LEU A 47 -7.83 15.48 -7.21
C LEU A 47 -7.08 14.15 -7.16
N LEU A 48 -7.77 13.02 -6.93
CA LEU A 48 -7.16 11.69 -6.99
C LEU A 48 -6.61 11.40 -8.39
N SER A 49 -7.38 11.68 -9.44
CA SER A 49 -6.94 11.55 -10.84
C SER A 49 -5.80 12.49 -11.21
N HIS A 50 -5.62 13.62 -10.51
CA HIS A 50 -4.48 14.51 -10.70
C HIS A 50 -3.16 13.88 -10.21
N TYR A 51 -3.23 13.04 -9.16
CA TYR A 51 -2.08 12.32 -8.61
C TYR A 51 -1.78 11.02 -9.37
N PHE A 52 -2.84 10.27 -9.68
CA PHE A 52 -2.75 8.97 -10.33
C PHE A 52 -3.54 9.02 -11.64
N THR A 53 -2.84 8.98 -12.76
CA THR A 53 -3.42 9.15 -14.11
C THR A 53 -4.46 8.09 -14.42
N ASN A 54 -4.29 6.88 -13.87
CA ASN A 54 -5.26 5.81 -14.00
C ASN A 54 -5.20 4.83 -12.83
N LYS A 55 -6.21 3.97 -12.76
CA LYS A 55 -6.37 2.96 -11.71
C LYS A 55 -5.20 1.96 -11.65
N LYS A 56 -4.66 1.56 -12.81
CA LYS A 56 -3.53 0.62 -12.89
C LYS A 56 -2.27 1.23 -12.27
N GLU A 57 -2.02 2.51 -12.52
CA GLU A 57 -0.88 3.23 -11.94
C GLU A 57 -0.95 3.27 -10.40
N LEU A 58 -2.11 3.61 -9.84
CA LEU A 58 -2.31 3.56 -8.39
C LEU A 58 -2.10 2.15 -7.83
N TYR A 59 -2.64 1.12 -8.49
CA TYR A 59 -2.44 -0.26 -8.08
C TYR A 59 -0.96 -0.68 -8.09
N MET A 60 -0.22 -0.33 -9.15
CA MET A 60 1.22 -0.63 -9.26
C MET A 60 2.04 0.10 -8.19
N TYR A 61 1.66 1.33 -7.85
CA TYR A 61 2.27 2.05 -6.75
C TYR A 61 2.06 1.33 -5.41
N LEU A 62 0.81 0.93 -5.10
CA LEU A 62 0.49 0.18 -3.89
C LEU A 62 1.21 -1.18 -3.83
N TRP A 63 1.32 -1.86 -4.97
CA TRP A 63 2.04 -3.13 -5.07
C TRP A 63 3.53 -2.95 -4.75
N THR A 64 4.16 -1.92 -5.31
CA THR A 64 5.56 -1.59 -5.04
C THR A 64 5.74 -1.22 -3.57
N ASN A 65 4.84 -0.40 -3.02
CA ASN A 65 4.87 -0.02 -1.61
C ASN A 65 4.74 -1.23 -0.67
N ALA A 66 3.84 -2.17 -0.98
CA ALA A 66 3.67 -3.39 -0.21
C ALA A 66 4.91 -4.29 -0.28
N ILE A 67 5.54 -4.43 -1.45
CA ILE A 67 6.80 -5.18 -1.58
C ILE A 67 7.91 -4.55 -0.74
N GLU A 68 8.05 -3.22 -0.77
CA GLU A 68 9.07 -2.55 0.04
C GLU A 68 8.80 -2.72 1.54
N MET A 69 7.54 -2.66 1.98
CA MET A 69 7.15 -2.96 3.36
C MET A 69 7.52 -4.39 3.74
N THR A 70 7.16 -5.37 2.92
CA THR A 70 7.49 -6.79 3.14
C THR A 70 9.00 -7.00 3.16
N ARG A 71 9.76 -6.41 2.23
CA ARG A 71 11.22 -6.53 2.21
C ARG A 71 11.86 -5.96 3.47
N LYS A 72 11.39 -4.82 3.95
CA LYS A 72 11.86 -4.22 5.21
C LYS A 72 11.62 -5.17 6.37
N MET A 73 10.40 -5.69 6.52
CA MET A 73 10.06 -6.66 7.58
C MET A 73 10.90 -7.93 7.49
N VAL A 74 11.06 -8.50 6.29
CA VAL A 74 11.91 -9.67 6.04
C VAL A 74 13.37 -9.43 6.48
N THR A 75 13.90 -8.25 6.18
CA THR A 75 15.28 -7.88 6.52
C THR A 75 15.42 -7.64 8.02
N GLU A 76 14.51 -6.86 8.60
CA GLU A 76 14.50 -6.47 10.02
C GLU A 76 14.39 -7.69 10.94
N TYR A 77 13.51 -8.63 10.60
CA TYR A 77 13.32 -9.86 11.36
C TYR A 77 14.27 -10.99 10.93
N ARG A 78 15.21 -10.72 10.00
CA ARG A 78 16.20 -11.68 9.49
C ARG A 78 15.54 -12.99 9.07
N THR A 79 14.35 -12.90 8.47
CA THR A 79 13.47 -14.07 8.26
C THR A 79 14.09 -15.07 7.29
N LEU A 80 14.85 -14.59 6.30
CA LEU A 80 15.51 -15.40 5.28
C LEU A 80 16.94 -15.83 5.66
N GLU A 81 17.39 -15.59 6.89
CA GLU A 81 18.70 -16.07 7.39
C GLU A 81 18.62 -17.47 8.02
N THR A 82 17.64 -18.26 7.61
CA THR A 82 17.44 -19.66 8.01
C THR A 82 16.77 -20.38 6.86
N ASP A 83 17.02 -21.67 6.70
CA ASP A 83 16.31 -22.53 5.74
C ASP A 83 15.17 -23.31 6.42
N ASP A 84 15.05 -23.23 7.75
CA ASP A 84 13.97 -23.88 8.51
C ASP A 84 12.68 -23.05 8.45
N PHE A 85 11.65 -23.61 7.84
CA PHE A 85 10.36 -22.97 7.63
C PHE A 85 9.67 -22.52 8.94
N PHE A 86 9.76 -23.30 10.02
CA PHE A 86 9.12 -22.95 11.28
C PHE A 86 9.88 -21.85 12.02
N GLU A 87 11.21 -21.82 11.92
CA GLU A 87 12.02 -20.72 12.41
C GLU A 87 11.75 -19.42 11.63
N MET A 88 11.56 -19.49 10.30
CA MET A 88 11.10 -18.33 9.51
C MET A 88 9.78 -17.79 10.05
N LEU A 89 8.78 -18.66 10.28
CA LEU A 89 7.49 -18.26 10.84
C LEU A 89 7.65 -17.65 12.23
N LYS A 90 8.44 -18.28 13.10
CA LYS A 90 8.70 -17.78 14.46
C LYS A 90 9.31 -16.37 14.44
N ARG A 91 10.26 -16.09 13.55
CA ARG A 91 10.86 -14.75 13.40
C ARG A 91 9.83 -13.68 13.01
N VAL A 92 8.80 -14.06 12.24
CA VAL A 92 7.69 -13.17 11.87
C VAL A 92 6.71 -12.95 13.04
N TYR A 93 6.40 -13.99 13.83
CA TYR A 93 5.36 -13.93 14.86
C TYR A 93 5.81 -13.47 16.25
N THR A 94 7.09 -13.61 16.62
CA THR A 94 7.51 -13.51 18.04
C THR A 94 8.01 -12.12 18.48
N GLN A 95 7.76 -11.06 17.70
CA GLN A 95 8.25 -9.70 18.02
C GLN A 95 7.13 -8.67 18.24
N GLU A 96 5.86 -9.09 18.34
CA GLU A 96 4.78 -8.27 18.92
C GLU A 96 4.79 -8.36 20.47
N VAL A 97 5.87 -7.91 21.12
CA VAL A 97 5.91 -7.64 22.58
C VAL A 97 6.75 -6.41 22.86
#